data_AF-E6KZH0-F1
#
_entry.id   AF-E6KZH0-F1
#
_cell.length_a   1.000
_cell.length_b   1.000
_cell.length_c   1.000
_cell.angle_alpha   90.00
_cell.angle_beta   90.00
_cell.angle_gamma   90.00
#
_symmetry.space_group_name_H-M   'P 1'
#
loop_
_entity.id
_entity.type
_entity.pdbx_description
1 polymer ?
#
loop_
_entity_poly.entity_id
_entity_poly.type
_entity_poly.pdbx_seq_one_letter_code
_entity_poly.pdbx_strand_id
1 'polypeptide(L)' 'MDNIKFRAMRAAGIGCFVMLAIIGFFVFTTPTNELIDFLTEIGQMAGGRTTIGVFILASLPPLTGFICYYFWKWVLK' A
#
# COMPACT_ATOMS: atom_id res chain seq x y z
N MET A 1 -24.66 -15.53 -0.42
CA MET A 1 -23.93 -14.24 -0.37
C MET A 1 -22.61 -14.34 0.40
N ASP A 2 -22.43 -15.32 1.29
CA ASP A 2 -21.20 -15.48 2.09
C ASP A 2 -19.95 -15.87 1.30
N ASN A 3 -20.08 -16.75 0.30
CA ASN A 3 -18.93 -17.17 -0.53
C ASN A 3 -18.29 -16.02 -1.33
N ILE A 4 -19.08 -15.03 -1.77
CA ILE A 4 -18.58 -13.88 -2.55
C ILE A 4 -17.84 -12.91 -1.63
N LYS A 5 -18.40 -12.63 -0.45
CA LYS A 5 -17.74 -11.81 0.59
C LYS A 5 -16.45 -12.45 1.08
N PHE A 6 -16.43 -13.77 1.26
CA PHE A 6 -15.24 -14.50 1.70
C PHE A 6 -14.13 -14.48 0.64
N ARG A 7 -14.48 -14.66 -0.63
CA ARG A 7 -13.53 -14.51 -1.76
C ARG A 7 -13.00 -13.08 -1.87
N ALA A 8 -13.85 -12.07 -1.71
CA ALA A 8 -13.44 -10.65 -1.74
C ALA A 8 -12.53 -10.25 -0.56
N MET A 9 -12.80 -10.73 0.65
CA MET A 9 -11.89 -10.53 1.79
C MET A 9 -10.54 -11.20 1.58
N ARG A 10 -10.52 -12.42 1.02
CA ARG A 10 -9.27 -13.15 0.77
C ARG A 10 -8.43 -12.49 -0.32
N ALA A 11 -9.05 -11.99 -1.39
CA ALA A 11 -8.33 -11.26 -2.45
C ALA A 11 -7.80 -9.90 -1.99
N ALA A 12 -8.57 -9.16 -1.18
CA ALA A 12 -8.09 -7.92 -0.57
C ALA A 12 -6.90 -8.16 0.38
N GLY A 13 -6.95 -9.23 1.17
CA GLY A 13 -5.85 -9.65 2.05
C GLY A 13 -4.59 -10.03 1.27
N ILE A 14 -4.72 -10.80 0.19
CA ILE A 14 -3.60 -11.17 -0.67
C ILE A 14 -3.00 -9.94 -1.35
N GLY A 15 -3.82 -9.01 -1.85
CA GLY A 15 -3.35 -7.77 -2.47
C GLY A 15 -2.55 -6.88 -1.51
N CYS A 16 -3.03 -6.74 -0.27
CA CYS A 16 -2.32 -6.01 0.78
C CYS A 16 -0.97 -6.68 1.13
N PHE A 17 -0.96 -8.01 1.24
CA PHE A 17 0.25 -8.77 1.56
C PHE A 17 1.32 -8.68 0.46
N VAL A 18 0.91 -8.73 -0.81
CA VAL A 18 1.83 -8.57 -1.96
C VAL A 18 2.43 -7.16 -1.98
N MET A 19 1.63 -6.12 -1.73
CA MET A 19 2.13 -4.75 -1.64
C MET A 19 3.15 -4.57 -0.50
N LEU A 20 2.87 -5.14 0.68
CA LEU A 20 3.81 -5.11 1.80
C LEU A 20 5.12 -5.84 1.48
N ALA A 21 5.06 -6.97 0.78
CA ALA A 21 6.25 -7.71 0.38
C ALA A 21 7.12 -6.90 -0.60
N ILE A 22 6.50 -6.20 -1.55
CA ILE A 22 7.20 -5.34 -2.51
C ILE A 22 7.84 -4.14 -1.79
N ILE A 23 7.10 -3.47 -0.90
CA ILE A 23 7.64 -2.34 -0.13
C ILE A 23 8.78 -2.80 0.78
N GLY A 24 8.63 -3.94 1.45
CA GLY A 24 9.70 -4.53 2.27
C GLY A 24 10.95 -4.81 1.44
N PHE A 25 10.79 -5.47 0.29
CA PHE A 25 11.92 -5.71 -0.63
C PHE A 25 12.59 -4.41 -1.07
N PHE A 26 11.81 -3.38 -1.41
CA PHE A 26 12.33 -2.08 -1.84
C PHE A 26 13.11 -1.37 -0.72
N VAL A 27 12.59 -1.40 0.51
CA VAL A 27 13.26 -0.81 1.69
C VAL A 27 14.55 -1.54 2.04
N PHE A 28 14.59 -2.88 1.91
CA PHE A 28 15.78 -3.66 2.24
C PHE A 28 16.86 -3.66 1.14
N THR A 29 16.51 -3.33 -0.11
CA THR A 29 17.45 -3.31 -1.25
C THR A 29 17.99 -1.92 -1.57
N THR A 30 17.29 -0.84 -1.19
CA THR A 30 17.68 0.53 -1.49
C THR A 30 18.56 1.11 -0.37
N PRO A 31 19.67 1.80 -0.68
CA PRO A 31 20.49 2.45 0.33
C PRO A 31 19.72 3.55 1.07
N THR A 32 19.97 3.66 2.38
CA THR A 32 19.22 4.55 3.29
C THR A 32 19.19 6.01 2.84
N ASN A 33 20.27 6.51 2.22
CA ASN A 33 20.33 7.90 1.74
C ASN A 33 19.34 8.16 0.60
N GLU A 34 19.25 7.26 -0.38
CA GLU A 34 18.30 7.40 -1.48
C GLU A 34 16.86 7.20 -1.02
N LEU A 35 16.64 6.31 -0.05
CA LEU A 35 15.32 6.12 0.56
C LEU A 35 14.85 7.40 1.27
N ILE A 36 15.73 8.08 2.00
CA ILE A 36 15.44 9.33 2.71
C ILE A 36 15.14 10.46 1.72
N ASP A 37 15.90 10.60 0.64
CA ASP A 37 15.63 11.61 -0.39
C ASP A 37 14.29 11.36 -1.08
N PHE A 38 14.01 10.11 -1.48
CA PHE A 38 12.75 9.74 -2.12
C PHE A 38 11.55 10.00 -1.21
N LEU A 39 11.63 9.62 0.08
CA LEU A 39 10.58 9.91 1.05
C LEU A 39 10.46 11.40 1.36
N THR A 40 11.54 12.16 1.25
CA THR A 40 11.52 13.61 1.48
C THR A 40 10.87 14.33 0.31
N GLU A 41 11.12 13.91 -0.94
CA GLU A 41 10.41 14.43 -2.12
C GLU A 41 8.91 14.15 -2.04
N ILE A 42 8.52 12.90 -1.76
CA ILE A 42 7.10 12.53 -1.59
C ILE A 42 6.48 13.30 -0.42
N GLY A 43 7.22 13.42 0.68
CA GLY A 43 6.81 14.20 1.85
C GLY A 43 6.61 15.67 1.51
N GLN A 44 7.50 16.28 0.72
CA GLN A 44 7.39 17.66 0.27
C GLN A 44 6.18 17.89 -0.64
N MET A 45 5.88 16.95 -1.53
CA MET A 45 4.66 17.01 -2.37
C MET A 45 3.38 17.02 -1.52
N ALA A 46 3.41 16.39 -0.35
CA ALA A 46 2.32 16.39 0.62
C ALA A 46 2.39 17.53 1.65
N GLY A 47 3.36 18.46 1.52
CA GLY A 47 3.53 19.62 2.40
C GLY A 47 4.33 19.37 3.68
N GLY A 48 5.06 18.26 3.78
CA GLY A 48 5.87 17.88 4.93
C GLY A 48 7.31 17.48 4.61
N ARG A 49 7.94 16.80 5.57
CA ARG A 49 9.28 16.22 5.43
C ARG A 49 9.18 14.69 5.31
N THR A 50 10.31 14.01 5.37
CA THR A 50 10.48 12.56 5.27
C THR A 50 9.47 11.75 6.09
N THR A 51 9.07 12.23 7.28
CA THR A 51 8.05 11.60 8.13
C THR A 51 6.70 11.44 7.41
N ILE A 52 6.26 12.46 6.68
CA ILE A 52 4.99 12.40 5.92
C ILE A 52 5.15 11.43 4.75
N GLY A 53 6.31 11.38 4.10
CA GLY A 53 6.63 10.38 3.08
C GLY A 53 6.52 8.95 3.59
N VAL A 54 7.06 8.66 4.79
CA VAL A 54 6.90 7.35 5.45
C VAL A 54 5.43 7.05 5.73
N PHE A 55 4.67 8.01 6.26
CA PHE A 55 3.24 7.82 6.55
C PHE A 55 2.42 7.53 5.29
N ILE A 56 2.72 8.21 4.19
CA ILE A 56 2.10 7.95 2.88
C ILE A 56 2.44 6.53 2.43
N LEU A 57 3.72 6.15 2.45
CA LEU A 57 4.19 4.81 2.09
C LEU A 57 3.53 3.72 2.94
N ALA A 58 3.34 3.96 4.24
CA ALA A 58 2.69 3.05 5.17
C ALA A 58 1.16 2.99 4.99
N SER A 59 0.55 4.03 4.44
CA SER A 59 -0.89 4.08 4.13
C SER A 59 -1.25 3.42 2.80
N LEU A 60 -0.29 3.24 1.88
CA LEU A 60 -0.48 2.58 0.58
C LEU A 60 -1.00 1.13 0.69
N PRO A 61 -0.48 0.26 1.58
CA PRO A 61 -1.02 -1.10 1.76
C PRO A 61 -2.49 -1.17 2.20
N PRO A 62 -2.93 -0.47 3.27
CA PRO A 62 -4.34 -0.47 3.64
C PRO A 62 -5.22 0.19 2.58
N LEU A 63 -4.77 1.24 1.90
CA LEU A 63 -5.47 1.84 0.76
C LEU A 63 -5.65 0.83 -0.40
N THR A 64 -4.59 0.12 -0.76
CA THR A 64 -4.62 -0.87 -1.85
C THR A 64 -5.54 -2.04 -1.50
N GLY A 65 -5.50 -2.53 -0.25
CA GLY A 65 -6.43 -3.55 0.24
C GLY A 65 -7.89 -3.07 0.20
N PHE A 66 -8.14 -1.82 0.58
CA PHE A 66 -9.48 -1.22 0.58
C PHE A 66 -10.03 -1.02 -0.83
N ILE A 67 -9.20 -0.52 -1.76
CA ILE A 67 -9.55 -0.35 -3.18
C ILE A 67 -9.82 -1.72 -3.81
N CYS A 68 -8.96 -2.71 -3.61
CA CYS A 68 -9.19 -4.07 -4.12
C CYS A 68 -10.49 -4.69 -3.60
N TYR A 69 -10.82 -4.49 -2.33
CA TYR A 69 -12.09 -4.96 -1.76
C TYR A 69 -13.31 -4.33 -2.45
N TYR A 70 -13.30 -3.01 -2.63
CA TYR A 70 -14.39 -2.30 -3.31
C TYR A 70 -14.46 -2.64 -4.80
N PHE A 71 -13.32 -2.75 -5.48
CA PHE A 71 -13.23 -3.11 -6.88
C PHE A 71 -13.78 -4.52 -7.14
N TRP A 72 -13.44 -5.51 -6.29
CA TRP A 72 -14.01 -6.86 -6.39
C TRP A 72 -15.48 -6.93 -6.00
N LYS A 73 -15.93 -6.14 -5.02
CA LYS A 73 -17.36 -6.01 -4.70
C LYS A 73 -18.16 -5.45 -5.89
N TRP A 74 -17.52 -4.65 -6.74
CA TRP A 74 -18.11 -4.08 -7.96
C TRP A 74 -18.07 -5.06 -9.14
N VAL A 75 -16.97 -5.79 -9.34
CA VAL A 75 -16.80 -6.77 -10.43
C VAL A 75 -17.61 -8.07 -10.21
N LEU A 76 -17.86 -8.46 -8.96
CA LEU A 76 -18.66 -9.65 -8.60
C LEU A 76 -20.16 -9.36 -8.44
N LYS A 77 -20.61 -8.14 -8.77
CA LYS A 77 -22.03 -7.78 -8.81
C LYS A 77 -22.63 -8.15 -10.15
#